data_AF-A0A376TFD7-F1
#
_entry.id   AF-A0A376TFD7-F1
#
_cell.length_a   1.000
_cell.length_b   1.000
_cell.length_c   1.000
_cell.angle_alpha   90.00
_cell.angle_beta   90.00
_cell.angle_gamma   90.00
#
_symmetry.space_group_name_H-M   'P 1'
#
loop_
_entity.id
_entity.type
_entity.pdbx_description
1 polymer ?
#
loop_
_entity_poly.entity_id
_entity_poly.type
_entity_poly.pdbx_seq_one_letter_code
_entity_poly.pdbx_strand_id
1 'polypeptide(L)'
;MGKYDSIDAGDRYQVKRITVKPGEGLSVQMHHHRAEHWVVVAGTAKVTIDGDIKLLGENESIYIPLGATHCLENPGKIPLDLIEVRSGSYLEEDDVVRFADRYGRV
;
A
#
# COMPACT_ATOMS: atom_id res chain seq x y z
N MET A 1 -5.99 9.92 7.97
CA MET A 1 -6.98 8.87 7.64
C MET A 1 -7.18 8.77 6.14
N GLY A 2 -6.97 7.56 5.60
CA GLY A 2 -7.26 7.22 4.21
C GLY A 2 -8.61 6.54 4.02
N LYS A 3 -9.03 6.36 2.76
CA LYS A 3 -10.21 5.59 2.34
C LYS A 3 -9.75 4.47 1.42
N TYR A 4 -10.37 3.30 1.47
CA TYR A 4 -10.23 2.31 0.41
C TYR A 4 -11.59 1.92 -0.16
N ASP A 5 -11.64 1.66 -1.46
CA ASP A 5 -12.80 1.11 -2.17
C ASP A 5 -12.36 -0.19 -2.86
N SER A 6 -13.06 -1.30 -2.63
CA SER A 6 -12.81 -2.55 -3.37
C SER A 6 -13.34 -2.39 -4.80
N ILE A 7 -12.49 -2.63 -5.80
CA ILE A 7 -12.86 -2.52 -7.21
C ILE A 7 -13.25 -3.89 -7.76
N ASP A 8 -12.40 -4.90 -7.52
CA ASP A 8 -12.57 -6.24 -8.06
C ASP A 8 -11.86 -7.27 -7.18
N ALA A 9 -12.30 -8.53 -7.24
CA ALA A 9 -11.68 -9.63 -6.53
C ALA A 9 -11.97 -10.97 -7.21
N GLY A 10 -11.00 -11.88 -7.17
CA GLY A 10 -11.15 -13.26 -7.60
C GLY A 10 -10.28 -14.19 -6.77
N ASP A 11 -10.29 -15.48 -7.12
CA ASP A 11 -9.67 -16.55 -6.32
C ASP A 11 -8.17 -16.32 -6.04
N ARG A 12 -7.49 -15.51 -6.87
CA ARG A 12 -6.03 -15.29 -6.80
C ARG A 12 -5.62 -13.83 -6.73
N TYR A 13 -6.57 -12.89 -6.71
CA TYR A 13 -6.26 -11.48 -6.66
C TYR A 13 -7.33 -10.63 -5.98
N GLN A 14 -6.93 -9.45 -5.52
CA GLN A 14 -7.83 -8.40 -5.05
C GLN A 14 -7.33 -7.04 -5.55
N VAL A 15 -8.25 -6.21 -6.04
CA VAL A 15 -7.95 -4.85 -6.51
C VAL A 15 -8.68 -3.84 -5.64
N LYS A 16 -7.91 -2.91 -5.07
CA LYS A 16 -8.43 -1.83 -4.22
C LYS A 16 -7.98 -0.48 -4.78
N ARG A 17 -8.84 0.52 -4.69
CA ARG A 17 -8.42 1.92 -4.72
C ARG A 17 -8.14 2.38 -3.31
N ILE A 18 -7.01 3.03 -3.07
CA ILE A 18 -6.65 3.61 -1.78
C ILE A 18 -6.42 5.11 -1.97
N THR A 19 -7.05 5.91 -1.13
CA THR A 19 -6.85 7.36 -1.02
C THR A 19 -6.17 7.66 0.30
N VAL A 20 -5.03 8.35 0.27
CA VAL A 20 -4.26 8.78 1.46
C VAL A 20 -4.24 10.32 1.50
N LYS A 21 -4.71 10.90 2.60
CA LYS A 21 -4.69 12.36 2.80
C LYS A 21 -3.25 12.90 2.87
N PRO A 22 -3.03 14.19 2.52
CA PRO A 22 -1.74 14.85 2.70
C PRO A 22 -1.14 14.64 4.09
N GLY A 23 0.14 14.27 4.16
CA GLY A 23 0.87 14.06 5.42
C GLY A 23 0.57 12.75 6.15
N GLU A 24 -0.39 11.95 5.67
CA GLU A 24 -0.76 10.67 6.24
C GLU A 24 -0.02 9.51 5.55
N GLY A 25 -0.10 8.33 6.16
CA GLY A 25 0.42 7.10 5.57
C GLY A 25 -0.35 5.87 6.05
N LEU A 26 -0.03 4.74 5.46
CA LEU A 26 -0.37 3.44 5.98
C LEU A 26 0.77 2.95 6.87
N SER A 27 0.44 2.20 7.92
CA SER A 27 1.44 1.60 8.80
C SER A 27 2.37 0.65 8.04
N VAL A 28 3.54 0.38 8.61
CA VAL A 28 4.47 -0.62 8.09
C VAL A 28 3.79 -1.99 8.11
N GLN A 29 3.84 -2.67 6.97
CA GLN A 29 3.20 -3.97 6.75
C GLN A 29 4.21 -4.96 6.16
N MET A 30 3.99 -6.23 6.42
CA MET A 30 4.67 -7.34 5.77
C MET A 30 3.66 -8.48 5.59
N HIS A 31 3.72 -9.15 4.44
CA HIS A 31 2.86 -10.29 4.10
C HIS A 31 3.71 -11.47 3.64
N HIS A 32 3.42 -12.67 4.15
CA HIS A 32 4.18 -13.87 3.76
C HIS A 32 3.67 -14.51 2.48
N HIS A 33 2.37 -14.37 2.15
CA HIS A 33 1.70 -15.18 1.12
C HIS A 33 1.20 -14.39 -0.09
N ARG A 34 1.34 -13.06 -0.08
CA ARG A 34 0.94 -12.21 -1.20
C ARG A 34 2.02 -11.21 -1.59
N ALA A 35 2.06 -10.95 -2.90
CA ALA A 35 2.76 -9.82 -3.46
C ALA A 35 1.77 -8.71 -3.76
N GLU A 36 2.27 -7.49 -3.87
CA GLU A 36 1.47 -6.33 -4.19
C GLU A 36 2.05 -5.56 -5.38
N HIS A 37 1.19 -4.94 -6.16
CA HIS A 37 1.57 -3.98 -7.19
C HIS A 37 0.74 -2.73 -6.98
N TRP A 38 1.42 -1.61 -6.76
CA TRP A 38 0.77 -0.32 -6.60
C TRP A 38 1.02 0.57 -7.81
N VAL A 39 -0.02 1.24 -8.28
CA VAL A 39 0.04 2.24 -9.35
C VAL A 39 -0.52 3.55 -8.81
N VAL A 40 0.25 4.64 -8.92
CA VAL A 40 -0.21 5.96 -8.50
C VAL A 40 -1.14 6.53 -9.56
N VAL A 41 -2.37 6.85 -9.16
CA VAL A 41 -3.38 7.47 -10.03
C VAL A 41 -3.30 8.99 -9.96
N ALA A 42 -3.09 9.54 -8.76
CA ALA A 42 -2.99 10.98 -8.53
C ALA A 42 -2.06 11.29 -7.36
N GLY A 43 -1.30 12.38 -7.44
CA GLY A 43 -0.43 12.85 -6.35
C GLY A 43 0.95 12.20 -6.32
N THR A 44 1.54 12.08 -5.13
CA THR A 44 2.90 11.55 -4.93
C THR A 44 2.91 10.55 -3.79
N ALA A 45 3.41 9.35 -4.04
CA ALA A 45 3.64 8.33 -3.04
C ALA A 45 5.10 8.31 -2.62
N LYS A 46 5.36 8.23 -1.32
CA LYS A 46 6.65 7.82 -0.78
C LYS A 46 6.50 6.40 -0.27
N VAL A 47 7.12 5.46 -0.96
CA VAL A 47 7.08 4.04 -0.65
C VAL A 47 8.43 3.64 -0.06
N THR A 48 8.42 2.97 1.08
CA THR A 48 9.61 2.35 1.66
C THR A 48 9.47 0.84 1.52
N ILE A 49 10.49 0.15 0.99
CA ILE A 49 10.54 -1.31 0.91
C ILE A 49 11.88 -1.77 1.46
N ASP A 50 11.88 -2.59 2.51
CA ASP A 50 13.07 -3.12 3.20
C ASP A 50 14.09 -2.03 3.58
N GLY A 51 13.60 -0.83 3.87
CA GLY A 51 14.41 0.35 4.22
C GLY A 51 14.75 1.28 3.04
N ASP A 52 14.57 0.83 1.80
CA ASP A 52 14.80 1.64 0.61
C ASP A 52 13.61 2.53 0.29
N ILE A 53 13.84 3.84 0.21
CA ILE A 53 12.81 4.84 -0.04
C ILE A 53 12.74 5.17 -1.54
N LYS A 54 11.54 5.16 -2.10
CA LYS A 54 11.23 5.57 -3.47
C LYS A 54 10.08 6.57 -3.48
N LEU A 55 10.20 7.61 -4.28
CA LEU A 55 9.12 8.54 -4.60
C LEU A 55 8.52 8.16 -5.94
N LEU A 56 7.19 8.08 -6.01
CA LEU A 56 6.44 7.74 -7.21
C LEU A 56 5.41 8.85 -7.46
N GLY A 57 5.39 9.39 -8.67
CA GLY A 57 4.38 10.29 -9.18
C GLY A 57 3.29 9.57 -9.97
N GLU A 58 2.38 10.34 -10.55
CA GLU A 58 1.27 9.82 -11.35
C GLU A 58 1.74 8.89 -12.46
N ASN A 59 1.00 7.80 -12.65
CA ASN A 59 1.27 6.74 -13.62
C ASN A 59 2.56 5.92 -13.38
N GLU A 60 3.32 6.22 -12.33
CA GLU A 60 4.41 5.35 -11.88
C GLU A 60 3.87 4.22 -11.01
N SER A 61 4.64 3.13 -10.94
CA SER A 61 4.23 1.93 -10.22
C SER A 61 5.39 1.28 -9.50
N ILE A 62 5.05 0.45 -8.52
CA ILE A 62 6.03 -0.34 -7.78
C ILE A 62 5.48 -1.72 -7.47
N TYR A 63 6.36 -2.71 -7.61
CA TYR A 63 6.12 -4.09 -7.18
C TYR A 63 6.70 -4.29 -5.79
N ILE A 64 5.90 -4.90 -4.91
CA ILE A 64 6.25 -5.25 -3.55
C ILE A 64 6.29 -6.78 -3.46
N PRO A 65 7.49 -7.39 -3.32
CA PRO A 65 7.62 -8.84 -3.26
C PRO A 65 7.08 -9.42 -1.94
N LEU A 66 6.81 -10.72 -1.96
CA LEU A 66 6.42 -11.47 -0.76
C LEU A 66 7.51 -11.38 0.30
N GLY A 67 7.12 -11.23 1.56
CA GLY A 67 8.03 -11.14 2.71
C GLY A 67 8.75 -9.80 2.84
N ALA A 68 8.54 -8.85 1.93
CA ALA A 68 9.13 -7.53 2.04
C ALA A 68 8.35 -6.66 3.04
N THR A 69 9.10 -5.99 3.92
CA THR A 69 8.55 -5.00 4.83
C THR A 69 8.37 -3.70 4.07
N HIS A 70 7.15 -3.16 4.04
CA HIS A 70 6.85 -2.00 3.23
C HIS A 70 5.92 -1.00 3.93
N CYS A 71 5.99 0.25 3.50
CA CYS A 71 5.22 1.38 4.05
C CYS A 71 4.84 2.36 2.95
N LEU A 72 3.67 2.98 3.08
CA LEU A 72 3.18 4.02 2.17
C LEU A 72 2.95 5.32 2.93
N GLU A 73 3.50 6.42 2.42
CA GLU A 73 3.24 7.76 2.93
C GLU A 73 2.85 8.70 1.77
N ASN A 74 1.97 9.67 2.04
CA ASN A 74 1.71 10.80 1.15
C ASN A 74 2.49 12.03 1.65
N PRO A 75 3.68 12.34 1.10
CA PRO A 75 4.43 13.54 1.45
C PRO A 75 3.88 14.82 0.80
N GLY A 76 2.90 14.68 -0.11
CA GLY A 76 2.36 15.77 -0.91
C GLY A 76 1.39 16.67 -0.14
N LYS A 77 0.87 17.68 -0.86
CA LYS A 77 -0.13 18.63 -0.37
C LYS A 77 -1.54 18.36 -0.89
N ILE A 78 -1.70 17.39 -1.80
CA ILE A 78 -2.98 16.93 -2.33
C ILE A 78 -3.20 15.46 -1.95
N PRO A 79 -4.45 14.94 -1.97
CA PRO A 79 -4.70 13.53 -1.78
C PRO A 79 -3.88 12.67 -2.75
N LEU A 80 -3.35 11.58 -2.23
CA LEU A 80 -2.70 10.53 -3.01
C LEU A 80 -3.76 9.47 -3.29
N ASP A 81 -4.00 9.16 -4.56
CA ASP A 81 -4.83 8.05 -4.97
C ASP A 81 -3.96 6.99 -5.64
N LEU A 82 -4.11 5.73 -5.22
CA LEU A 82 -3.45 4.59 -5.84
C LEU A 82 -4.42 3.44 -6.10
N ILE A 83 -4.07 2.61 -7.08
CA ILE A 83 -4.63 1.27 -7.24
C ILE A 83 -3.63 0.28 -6.67
N GLU A 84 -4.11 -0.56 -5.76
CA GLU A 84 -3.41 -1.70 -5.20
C GLU A 84 -3.96 -2.97 -5.83
N VAL A 85 -3.08 -3.77 -6.43
CA VAL A 85 -3.37 -5.13 -6.87
C VAL A 85 -2.61 -6.09 -5.97
N ARG A 86 -3.34 -6.89 -5.20
CA ARG A 86 -2.78 -8.00 -4.42
C ARG A 86 -2.92 -9.28 -5.22
N SER A 87 -1.85 -10.07 -5.29
CA SER A 87 -1.84 -11.38 -5.96
C SER A 87 -1.20 -12.43 -5.06
N GLY A 88 -1.83 -13.60 -4.94
CA GLY A 88 -1.35 -14.65 -4.05
C GLY A 88 -2.28 -15.86 -3.98
N SER A 89 -1.83 -16.93 -3.33
CA SER A 89 -2.66 -18.12 -3.03
C SER A 89 -3.46 -17.96 -1.74
N TYR A 90 -3.14 -16.95 -0.91
CA TYR A 90 -3.85 -16.62 0.31
C TYR A 90 -3.89 -15.08 0.45
N LEU A 91 -5.10 -14.52 0.52
CA LEU A 91 -5.35 -13.07 0.38
C LEU A 91 -6.01 -12.44 1.61
N GLU A 92 -6.22 -13.22 2.68
CA GLU A 92 -6.91 -12.76 3.88
C GLU A 92 -6.06 -11.76 4.70
N GLU A 93 -6.72 -10.98 5.56
CA GLU A 93 -6.11 -9.90 6.33
C GLU A 93 -5.28 -10.38 7.53
N ASP A 94 -5.39 -11.66 7.91
CA ASP A 94 -4.65 -12.25 9.04
C ASP A 94 -3.14 -12.40 8.78
N ASP A 95 -2.69 -12.27 7.53
CA ASP A 95 -1.28 -12.28 7.13
C ASP A 95 -0.64 -10.87 7.15
N VAL A 96 -1.21 -9.92 7.87
CA VAL A 96 -0.69 -8.54 7.99
C VAL A 96 0.05 -8.39 9.32
N VAL A 97 1.38 -8.43 9.29
CA VAL A 97 2.18 -8.01 10.46
C VAL A 97 2.29 -6.48 10.43
N ARG A 98 1.53 -5.80 11.30
CA ARG A 98 1.64 -4.34 11.47
C ARG A 98 2.77 -4.02 12.43
N PHE A 99 3.82 -3.39 11.93
CA PHE A 99 4.88 -2.86 12.77
C PHE A 99 4.55 -1.39 13.09
N ALA A 100 4.24 -1.13 14.36
CA ALA A 100 4.00 0.19 14.99
C ALA A 100 3.27 1.26 14.14
N ASP A 101 2.03 1.52 14.52
CA ASP A 101 1.26 2.66 14.04
C ASP A 101 1.97 3.99 14.40
N ARG A 102 2.14 4.88 13.42
CA ARG A 102 2.59 6.27 13.65
C ARG A 102 1.62 7.05 14.57
N TYR A 103 0.42 6.51 14.79
CA TYR A 103 -0.65 7.05 15.63
C TYR A 103 -0.91 6.29 16.94
N GLY A 104 -0.12 5.25 17.28
CA GLY A 104 -0.18 4.61 18.59
C GLY A 104 -1.52 3.96 18.96
N ARG A 105 -2.21 3.29 18.02
CA ARG A 105 -3.40 2.50 18.34
C ARG A 105 -3.08 0.99 18.32
N VAL A 106 -3.45 0.34 19.42
CA VAL A 106 -3.51 -1.12 19.61
C VAL A 106 -4.87 -1.61 19.14
#